data_AF-A0A5C9E8R9-F1
#
_entry.id   AF-A0A5C9E8R9-F1
#
_cell.length_a   1.000
_cell.length_b   1.000
_cell.length_c   1.000
_cell.angle_alpha   90.00
_cell.angle_beta   90.00
_cell.angle_gamma   90.00
#
_symmetry.space_group_name_H-M   'P 1'
#
loop_
_entity.id
_entity.type
_entity.pdbx_description
1 polymer ?
#
loop_
_entity_poly.entity_id
_entity_poly.type
_entity_poly.pdbx_seq_one_letter_code
_entity_poly.pdbx_strand_id
1 'polypeptide(L)'
;MIKSDEEKIEVPNPTIALSNQVDIVRTITMMYLESKNPLGRNDIAPLVGLTGDNVSRCFSFWKSIGVIEVESRGKYRPTEKFTKYYQDTPDSFFESLLPVIDSVWFVSAIRNRLTLNPSITRQELYDLLDQTARIHMGSNPDSRSIDTLLKLVLSTSLLDESDDSTYMLSSGLDGSVDSVKEPRDIPPDDVILFRLDIGVFAIDTEIFVEFVIEKGKKVSDPVEVGNK
;
A
#
# COMPACT_ATOMS: atom_id res chain seq x y z
N MET A 1 11.99 0.70 -26.26
CA MET A 1 10.69 0.17 -25.78
C MET A 1 10.97 -0.52 -24.45
N ILE A 2 10.99 0.25 -23.36
CA ILE A 2 11.18 -0.27 -22.02
C ILE A 2 9.81 -0.81 -21.61
N LYS A 3 9.63 -2.13 -21.62
CA LYS A 3 8.55 -2.71 -20.84
C LYS A 3 8.96 -2.47 -19.40
N SER A 4 8.36 -1.48 -18.74
CA SER A 4 8.27 -1.54 -17.30
C SER A 4 7.54 -2.85 -17.00
N ASP A 5 8.26 -3.83 -16.45
CA ASP A 5 7.61 -4.93 -15.76
C ASP A 5 6.90 -4.27 -14.58
N GLU A 6 5.68 -3.76 -14.82
CA GLU A 6 4.80 -3.28 -13.77
C GLU A 6 4.63 -4.48 -12.84
N GLU A 7 5.25 -4.38 -11.67
CA GLU A 7 5.26 -5.45 -10.70
C GLU A 7 3.81 -5.74 -10.35
N LYS A 8 3.33 -6.93 -10.74
CA LYS A 8 1.94 -7.31 -10.60
C LYS A 8 1.57 -7.22 -9.12
N ILE A 9 0.69 -6.27 -8.82
CA ILE A 9 0.15 -6.08 -7.49
C ILE A 9 -0.73 -7.29 -7.14
N GLU A 10 -0.59 -7.77 -5.92
CA GLU A 10 -1.29 -8.95 -5.41
C GLU A 10 -1.86 -8.60 -4.04
N VAL A 11 -2.89 -9.33 -3.62
CA VAL A 11 -3.50 -9.24 -2.29
C VAL A 11 -3.15 -10.49 -1.46
N PRO A 12 -3.26 -10.44 -0.12
CA PRO A 12 -2.98 -11.60 0.72
C PRO A 12 -3.82 -12.82 0.32
N ASN A 13 -3.27 -14.02 0.50
CA ASN A 13 -4.00 -15.23 0.16
C ASN A 13 -5.21 -15.42 1.10
N PRO A 14 -6.45 -15.57 0.59
CA PRO A 14 -7.64 -15.62 1.42
C PRO A 14 -7.81 -16.95 2.18
N THR A 15 -7.08 -17.99 1.81
CA THR A 15 -7.20 -19.33 2.39
C THR A 15 -6.21 -19.59 3.52
N ILE A 16 -5.21 -18.72 3.69
CA ILE A 16 -4.17 -18.86 4.72
C ILE A 16 -4.32 -17.72 5.72
N ALA A 17 -4.44 -18.06 7.01
CA ALA A 17 -4.53 -17.07 8.07
C ALA A 17 -3.33 -16.11 8.07
N LEU A 18 -3.55 -14.84 8.40
CA LEU A 18 -2.49 -13.83 8.43
C LEU A 18 -1.30 -14.26 9.29
N SER A 19 -1.56 -14.85 10.47
CA SER A 19 -0.51 -15.37 11.37
C SER A 19 0.42 -16.33 10.64
N ASN A 20 -0.15 -17.29 9.91
CA ASN A 20 0.61 -18.27 9.16
C ASN A 20 1.37 -17.63 7.98
N GLN A 21 0.81 -16.60 7.36
CA GLN A 21 1.51 -15.83 6.32
C GLN A 21 2.71 -15.07 6.89
N VAL A 22 2.56 -14.49 8.09
CA VAL A 22 3.65 -13.83 8.83
C VAL A 22 4.71 -14.85 9.26
N ASP A 23 4.32 -16.01 9.76
CA ASP A 23 5.24 -17.08 10.17
C ASP A 23 6.12 -17.56 9.00
N ILE A 24 5.56 -17.63 7.79
CA ILE A 24 6.33 -17.91 6.57
C ILE A 24 7.45 -16.86 6.39
N VAL A 25 7.12 -15.56 6.47
CA VAL A 25 8.11 -14.49 6.28
C VAL A 25 9.14 -14.45 7.41
N ARG A 26 8.71 -14.61 8.66
CA ARG A 26 9.62 -14.70 9.82
C ARG A 26 10.60 -15.85 9.65
N THR A 27 10.11 -17.02 9.23
CA THR A 27 10.94 -18.21 8.96
C THR A 27 11.97 -17.93 7.87
N ILE A 28 11.56 -17.34 6.74
CA ILE A 28 12.50 -16.96 5.67
C ILE A 28 13.57 -16.01 6.20
N THR A 29 13.16 -15.01 6.99
CA THR A 29 14.05 -13.96 7.48
C THR A 29 15.05 -14.48 8.51
N MET A 30 14.58 -15.21 9.52
CA MET A 30 15.43 -15.79 10.57
C MET A 30 16.46 -16.76 9.97
N MET A 31 16.01 -17.69 9.12
CA MET A 31 16.90 -18.69 8.53
C MET A 31 17.93 -18.05 7.56
N TYR A 32 17.52 -17.01 6.83
CA TYR A 32 18.44 -16.25 5.98
C TYR A 32 19.46 -15.45 6.81
N LEU A 33 19.05 -14.86 7.93
CA LEU A 33 19.96 -14.16 8.83
C LEU A 33 21.02 -15.08 9.42
N GLU A 34 20.64 -16.30 9.80
CA GLU A 34 21.55 -17.31 10.37
C GLU A 34 22.50 -17.92 9.34
N SER A 35 21.99 -18.30 8.17
CA SER A 35 22.72 -19.16 7.23
C SER A 35 23.08 -18.51 5.89
N LYS A 36 22.53 -17.31 5.62
CA LYS A 36 22.60 -16.62 4.31
C LYS A 36 22.10 -17.48 3.13
N ASN A 37 21.30 -18.51 3.41
CA ASN A 37 20.73 -19.37 2.39
C ASN A 37 19.30 -18.98 2.05
N PRO A 38 18.95 -18.78 0.78
CA PRO A 38 17.57 -18.55 0.37
C PRO A 38 16.76 -19.85 0.54
N LEU A 39 15.50 -19.72 0.94
CA LEU A 39 14.61 -20.85 1.22
C LEU A 39 13.54 -21.02 0.14
N GLY A 40 13.27 -22.26 -0.22
CA GLY A 40 12.13 -22.64 -1.03
C GLY A 40 10.94 -23.09 -0.17
N ARG A 41 9.79 -23.27 -0.83
CA ARG A 41 8.54 -23.70 -0.18
C ARG A 41 8.67 -25.02 0.60
N ASN A 42 9.51 -25.95 0.13
CA ASN A 42 9.70 -27.26 0.76
C ASN A 42 10.59 -27.16 2.02
N ASP A 43 11.43 -26.13 2.10
CA ASP A 43 12.29 -25.87 3.26
C ASP A 43 11.47 -25.22 4.38
N ILE A 44 10.53 -24.32 4.01
CA ILE A 44 9.71 -23.55 4.96
C ILE A 44 8.52 -24.36 5.48
N ALA A 45 7.83 -25.11 4.61
CA ALA A 45 6.63 -25.89 4.93
C ALA A 45 6.71 -26.67 6.26
N PRO A 46 7.75 -27.50 6.52
CA PRO A 46 7.84 -28.25 7.76
C PRO A 46 8.06 -27.37 9.01
N LEU A 47 8.65 -26.18 8.86
CA LEU A 47 8.96 -25.28 9.97
C LEU A 47 7.72 -24.53 10.46
N VAL A 48 6.80 -24.21 9.55
CA VAL A 48 5.56 -23.48 9.86
C VAL A 48 4.32 -24.39 9.94
N GLY A 49 4.49 -25.70 9.79
CA GLY A 49 3.39 -26.66 9.84
C GLY A 49 2.38 -26.54 8.69
N LEU A 50 2.82 -26.14 7.50
CA LEU A 50 1.99 -25.97 6.31
C LEU A 50 2.43 -26.88 5.16
N THR A 51 1.60 -26.99 4.12
CA THR A 51 2.01 -27.61 2.86
C THR A 51 2.86 -26.65 2.03
N GLY A 52 3.75 -27.18 1.19
CA GLY A 52 4.55 -26.36 0.26
C GLY A 52 3.69 -25.56 -0.73
N ASP A 53 2.50 -26.05 -1.08
CA ASP A 53 1.54 -25.31 -1.91
C ASP A 53 0.97 -24.09 -1.17
N ASN A 54 0.59 -24.25 0.10
CA ASN A 54 0.10 -23.14 0.93
C ASN A 54 1.18 -22.06 1.09
N VAL A 55 2.43 -22.47 1.36
CA VAL A 55 3.56 -21.55 1.44
C VAL A 55 3.76 -20.80 0.14
N SER A 56 3.80 -21.51 -1.00
CA SER A 56 4.04 -20.91 -2.31
C SER A 56 2.99 -19.88 -2.71
N ARG A 57 1.73 -20.06 -2.28
CA ARG A 57 0.63 -19.13 -2.55
C ARG A 57 0.77 -17.80 -1.83
N CYS A 58 1.59 -17.71 -0.79
CA CYS A 58 1.79 -16.48 -0.03
C CYS A 58 2.90 -15.61 -0.63
N PHE A 59 3.83 -16.20 -1.40
CA PHE A 59 5.01 -15.48 -1.88
C PHE A 59 4.69 -14.31 -2.80
N SER A 60 3.67 -14.43 -3.65
CA SER A 60 3.35 -13.36 -4.62
C SER A 60 2.99 -12.05 -3.93
N PHE A 61 2.21 -12.11 -2.85
CA PHE A 61 1.84 -10.94 -2.05
C PHE A 61 3.04 -10.34 -1.32
N TRP A 62 3.77 -11.13 -0.54
CA TRP A 62 4.92 -10.62 0.23
C TRP A 62 6.04 -10.08 -0.66
N LYS A 63 6.18 -10.65 -1.86
CA LYS A 63 7.10 -10.14 -2.88
C LYS A 63 6.61 -8.81 -3.45
N SER A 64 5.34 -8.70 -3.84
CA SER A 64 4.79 -7.49 -4.46
C SER A 64 4.77 -6.27 -3.53
N ILE A 65 4.88 -6.48 -2.21
CA ILE A 65 5.02 -5.40 -1.23
C ILE A 65 6.47 -5.18 -0.74
N GLY A 66 7.45 -5.82 -1.38
CA GLY A 66 8.88 -5.58 -1.15
C GLY A 66 9.44 -6.19 0.15
N VAL A 67 8.78 -7.19 0.72
CA VAL A 67 9.23 -7.84 1.98
C VAL A 67 10.18 -9.00 1.69
N ILE A 68 9.90 -9.78 0.65
CA ILE A 68 10.78 -10.86 0.16
C ILE A 68 11.12 -10.67 -1.31
N GLU A 69 12.20 -11.27 -1.77
CA GLU A 69 12.60 -11.28 -3.17
C GLU A 69 13.10 -12.65 -3.62
N VAL A 70 13.10 -12.86 -4.94
CA VAL A 70 13.57 -14.11 -5.55
C VAL A 70 15.09 -14.04 -5.68
N GLU A 71 15.80 -14.92 -4.97
CA GLU A 71 17.25 -15.08 -5.12
C GLU A 71 17.57 -15.99 -6.29
N SER A 72 16.83 -17.11 -6.40
CA SER A 72 16.99 -18.10 -7.46
C SER A 72 15.67 -18.84 -7.68
N ARG A 73 15.59 -19.67 -8.73
CA ARG A 73 14.33 -20.31 -9.14
C ARG A 73 13.67 -21.06 -7.97
N GLY A 74 12.53 -20.54 -7.51
CA GLY A 74 11.73 -21.13 -6.44
C GLY A 74 12.30 -20.97 -5.03
N LYS A 75 13.34 -20.13 -4.85
CA LYS A 75 13.93 -19.78 -3.56
C LYS A 75 13.87 -18.28 -3.31
N TYR A 76 13.54 -17.93 -2.09
CA TYR A 76 13.26 -16.57 -1.65
C TYR A 76 14.15 -16.19 -0.47
N ARG A 77 14.43 -14.90 -0.36
CA ARG A 77 15.11 -14.29 0.80
C ARG A 77 14.38 -13.01 1.20
N PRO A 78 14.53 -12.50 2.45
CA PRO A 78 14.04 -11.17 2.76
C PRO A 78 14.77 -10.11 1.92
N THR A 79 14.11 -9.00 1.63
CA THR A 79 14.78 -7.85 1.04
C THR A 79 15.78 -7.24 2.02
N GLU A 80 16.82 -6.56 1.52
CA GLU A 80 17.78 -5.87 2.39
C GLU A 80 17.08 -4.83 3.28
N LYS A 81 16.11 -4.10 2.71
CA LYS A 81 15.29 -3.11 3.42
C LYS A 81 14.57 -3.75 4.61
N PHE A 82 13.87 -4.87 4.40
CA PHE A 82 13.16 -5.56 5.47
C PHE A 82 14.11 -6.16 6.51
N THR A 83 15.21 -6.76 6.05
CA THR A 83 16.22 -7.36 6.93
C THR A 83 16.79 -6.34 7.92
N LYS A 84 17.11 -5.13 7.45
CA LYS A 84 17.63 -4.04 8.28
C LYS A 84 16.67 -3.73 9.44
N TYR A 85 15.41 -3.44 9.12
CA TYR A 85 14.41 -3.11 10.16
C TYR A 85 14.09 -4.29 11.08
N TYR A 86 14.08 -5.52 10.55
CA TYR A 86 13.84 -6.73 11.35
C TYR A 86 14.94 -6.98 12.38
N GLN A 87 16.21 -6.71 12.03
CA GLN A 87 17.32 -6.86 12.98
C GLN A 87 17.28 -5.83 14.11
N ASP A 88 16.74 -4.64 13.86
CA ASP A 88 16.58 -3.58 14.87
C ASP A 88 15.41 -3.88 15.83
N THR A 89 14.41 -4.66 15.39
CA THR A 89 13.17 -4.98 16.13
C THR A 89 12.73 -6.45 15.99
N PRO A 90 13.57 -7.44 16.35
CA PRO A 90 13.35 -8.85 16.01
C PRO A 90 12.08 -9.46 16.62
N ASP A 91 11.62 -8.92 17.76
CA ASP A 91 10.42 -9.38 18.45
C ASP A 91 9.13 -8.79 17.85
N SER A 92 9.22 -7.66 17.12
CA SER A 92 8.07 -6.92 16.60
C SER A 92 8.04 -6.89 15.07
N PHE A 93 7.64 -8.01 14.46
CA PHE A 93 7.53 -8.15 13.00
C PHE A 93 6.76 -7.01 12.33
N PHE A 94 5.65 -6.58 12.94
CA PHE A 94 4.80 -5.54 12.35
C PHE A 94 5.41 -4.13 12.46
N GLU A 95 6.20 -3.85 13.50
CA GLU A 95 6.99 -2.61 13.57
C GLU A 95 8.08 -2.60 12.49
N SER A 96 8.73 -3.73 12.23
CA SER A 96 9.72 -3.84 11.16
C SER A 96 9.10 -3.71 9.77
N LEU A 97 7.82 -4.05 9.64
CA LEU A 97 7.11 -4.08 8.36
C LEU A 97 6.80 -2.68 7.84
N LEU A 98 6.31 -1.78 8.71
CA LEU A 98 5.79 -0.48 8.30
C LEU A 98 6.79 0.35 7.47
N PRO A 99 8.08 0.51 7.88
CA PRO A 99 9.05 1.25 7.08
C PRO A 99 9.33 0.64 5.70
N VAL A 100 9.06 -0.66 5.52
CA VAL A 100 9.19 -1.36 4.24
C VAL A 100 8.00 -1.04 3.34
N ILE A 101 6.80 -1.14 3.89
CA ILE A 101 5.53 -0.99 3.18
C ILE A 101 5.04 0.47 3.11
N ASP A 102 5.85 1.42 3.58
CA ASP A 102 5.50 2.84 3.68
C ASP A 102 4.98 3.45 2.37
N SER A 103 5.52 2.98 1.24
CA SER A 103 5.21 3.48 -0.11
C SER A 103 4.36 2.53 -0.94
N VAL A 104 3.89 1.39 -0.41
CA VAL A 104 3.05 0.48 -1.21
C VAL A 104 1.63 1.01 -1.33
N TRP A 105 0.98 0.59 -2.41
CA TRP A 105 -0.30 1.12 -2.89
C TRP A 105 -1.37 1.31 -1.79
N PHE A 106 -1.56 0.34 -0.89
CA PHE A 106 -2.60 0.44 0.14
C PHE A 106 -2.21 1.39 1.27
N VAL A 107 -0.94 1.45 1.66
CA VAL A 107 -0.47 2.39 2.70
C VAL A 107 -0.55 3.83 2.17
N SER A 108 -0.10 4.04 0.93
CA SER A 108 -0.21 5.32 0.25
C SER A 108 -1.66 5.79 0.14
N ALA A 109 -2.60 4.89 -0.23
CA ALA A 109 -4.02 5.20 -0.30
C ALA A 109 -4.61 5.59 1.06
N ILE A 110 -4.28 4.86 2.12
CA ILE A 110 -4.72 5.17 3.50
C ILE A 110 -4.20 6.54 3.93
N ARG A 111 -2.91 6.82 3.73
CA ARG A 111 -2.31 8.12 4.09
C ARG A 111 -2.93 9.27 3.33
N ASN A 112 -3.12 9.12 2.02
CA ASN A 112 -3.78 10.15 1.21
C ASN A 112 -5.21 10.41 1.69
N ARG A 113 -5.98 9.36 1.99
CA ARG A 113 -7.35 9.49 2.52
C ARG A 113 -7.38 10.17 3.89
N LEU A 114 -6.44 9.83 4.78
CA LEU A 114 -6.39 10.41 6.12
C LEU A 114 -5.80 11.83 6.15
N THR A 115 -4.99 12.19 5.16
CA THR A 115 -4.54 13.58 4.96
C THR A 115 -5.72 14.50 4.61
N LEU A 116 -6.68 14.00 3.82
CA LEU A 116 -7.85 14.76 3.38
C LEU A 116 -8.98 14.78 4.42
N ASN A 117 -9.20 13.65 5.09
CA ASN A 117 -10.14 13.55 6.19
C ASN A 117 -9.48 12.74 7.32
N PRO A 118 -9.07 13.40 8.42
CA PRO A 118 -8.21 12.85 9.48
C PRO A 118 -8.71 11.60 10.19
N SER A 119 -9.95 11.19 9.95
CA SER A 119 -10.54 10.00 10.55
C SER A 119 -11.19 9.10 9.49
N ILE A 120 -11.19 7.81 9.78
CA ILE A 120 -11.85 6.79 8.96
C ILE A 120 -12.45 5.71 9.85
N THR A 121 -13.68 5.29 9.59
CA THR A 121 -14.28 4.14 10.27
C THR A 121 -13.69 2.83 9.73
N ARG A 122 -13.88 1.73 10.46
CA ARG A 122 -13.49 0.39 10.00
C ARG A 122 -14.09 0.03 8.63
N GLN A 123 -15.36 0.35 8.41
CA GLN A 123 -16.06 0.05 7.17
C GLN A 123 -15.51 0.87 6.01
N GLU A 124 -15.30 2.18 6.21
CA GLU A 124 -14.70 3.03 5.18
C GLU A 124 -13.26 2.60 4.86
N LEU A 125 -12.48 2.13 5.85
CA LEU A 125 -11.15 1.59 5.62
C LEU A 125 -11.19 0.31 4.79
N TYR A 126 -12.15 -0.59 5.08
CA TYR A 126 -12.39 -1.77 4.25
C TYR A 126 -12.74 -1.39 2.81
N ASP A 127 -13.68 -0.46 2.63
CA ASP A 127 -14.15 -0.02 1.31
C ASP A 127 -13.02 0.65 0.50
N LEU A 128 -12.18 1.46 1.17
CA LEU A 128 -10.98 2.04 0.57
C LEU A 128 -10.02 0.94 0.09
N LEU A 129 -9.76 -0.07 0.90
CA LEU A 129 -8.85 -1.17 0.53
C LEU A 129 -9.41 -2.00 -0.63
N ASP A 130 -10.71 -2.33 -0.62
CA ASP A 130 -11.38 -3.05 -1.72
C ASP A 130 -11.33 -2.26 -3.02
N GLN A 131 -11.71 -0.97 -2.99
CA GLN A 131 -11.68 -0.10 -4.17
C GLN A 131 -10.25 0.02 -4.73
N THR A 132 -9.28 0.28 -3.86
CA THR A 132 -7.88 0.45 -4.26
C THR A 132 -7.32 -0.85 -4.84
N ALA A 133 -7.60 -2.00 -4.22
CA ALA A 133 -7.20 -3.31 -4.74
C ALA A 133 -7.78 -3.57 -6.13
N ARG A 134 -9.06 -3.24 -6.37
CA ARG A 134 -9.69 -3.41 -7.69
C ARG A 134 -9.02 -2.59 -8.77
N ILE A 135 -8.68 -1.33 -8.47
CA ILE A 135 -8.00 -0.42 -9.40
C ILE A 135 -6.64 -1.01 -9.80
N HIS A 136 -5.85 -1.48 -8.83
CA HIS A 136 -4.52 -1.99 -9.09
C HIS A 136 -4.49 -3.41 -9.69
N MET A 137 -5.42 -4.28 -9.30
CA MET A 137 -5.47 -5.66 -9.81
C MET A 137 -6.17 -5.78 -11.16
N GLY A 138 -6.95 -4.77 -11.58
CA GLY A 138 -7.82 -4.85 -12.76
C GLY A 138 -8.90 -5.95 -12.66
N SER A 139 -9.16 -6.46 -11.46
CA SER A 139 -10.13 -7.54 -11.19
C SER A 139 -10.68 -7.42 -9.76
N ASN A 140 -11.77 -8.13 -9.47
CA ASN A 140 -12.37 -8.12 -8.14
C ASN A 140 -11.59 -9.03 -7.18
N PRO A 141 -11.05 -8.50 -6.07
CA PRO A 141 -10.38 -9.30 -5.05
C PRO A 141 -11.40 -10.18 -4.28
N ASP A 142 -10.95 -11.31 -3.72
CA ASP A 142 -11.75 -12.09 -2.75
C ASP A 142 -11.93 -11.23 -1.48
N SER A 143 -13.15 -11.14 -0.95
CA SER A 143 -13.42 -10.33 0.25
C SER A 143 -12.58 -10.75 1.45
N ARG A 144 -12.26 -12.05 1.59
CA ARG A 144 -11.40 -12.55 2.65
C ARG A 144 -9.94 -12.12 2.48
N SER A 145 -9.51 -11.84 1.25
CA SER A 145 -8.20 -11.22 1.00
C SER A 145 -8.18 -9.79 1.50
N ILE A 146 -9.26 -9.03 1.30
CA ILE A 146 -9.40 -7.67 1.82
C ILE A 146 -9.49 -7.67 3.35
N ASP A 147 -10.22 -8.61 3.96
CA ASP A 147 -10.22 -8.80 5.42
C ASP A 147 -8.82 -9.09 5.96
N THR A 148 -8.04 -9.89 5.23
CA THR A 148 -6.66 -10.22 5.61
C THR A 148 -5.74 -9.00 5.48
N LEU A 149 -5.92 -8.19 4.43
CA LEU A 149 -5.19 -6.95 4.23
C LEU A 149 -5.55 -5.91 5.31
N LEU A 150 -6.83 -5.78 5.64
CA LEU A 150 -7.30 -4.93 6.73
C LEU A 150 -6.67 -5.35 8.06
N LYS A 151 -6.64 -6.65 8.37
CA LYS A 151 -5.96 -7.17 9.56
C LYS A 151 -4.47 -6.86 9.55
N LEU A 152 -3.81 -6.96 8.39
CA LEU A 152 -2.40 -6.61 8.26
C LEU A 152 -2.16 -5.14 8.59
N VAL A 153 -2.93 -4.23 7.96
CA VAL A 153 -2.86 -2.78 8.21
C VAL A 153 -3.07 -2.47 9.69
N LEU A 154 -4.13 -3.00 10.30
CA LEU A 154 -4.44 -2.76 11.71
C LEU A 154 -3.45 -3.43 12.69
N SER A 155 -2.66 -4.40 12.23
CA SER A 155 -1.58 -4.98 13.04
C SER A 155 -0.29 -4.15 12.97
N THR A 156 -0.19 -3.24 11.99
CA THR A 156 0.91 -2.28 11.94
C THR A 156 0.63 -1.09 12.83
N SER A 157 1.67 -0.37 13.23
CA SER A 157 1.55 0.90 13.94
C SER A 157 1.15 2.08 13.03
N LEU A 158 0.61 1.82 11.83
CA LEU A 158 0.19 2.86 10.88
C LEU A 158 -0.98 3.71 11.41
N LEU A 159 -1.91 3.05 12.13
CA LEU A 159 -3.16 3.65 12.58
C LEU A 159 -3.31 3.54 14.09
N ASP A 160 -3.70 4.64 14.73
CA ASP A 160 -4.16 4.68 16.11
C ASP A 160 -5.69 4.55 16.13
N GLU A 161 -6.22 3.68 17.00
CA GLU A 161 -7.66 3.55 17.23
C GLU A 161 -8.12 4.60 18.26
N SER A 162 -9.12 5.39 17.89
CA SER A 162 -9.80 6.34 18.75
C SER A 162 -11.00 5.68 19.45
N ASP A 163 -11.46 6.27 20.56
CA ASP A 163 -12.53 5.75 21.42
C ASP A 163 -13.85 5.50 20.68
N ASP A 164 -14.08 6.18 19.54
CA ASP A 164 -15.28 6.07 18.71
C ASP A 164 -15.19 5.01 17.59
N SER A 165 -14.31 4.01 17.70
CA SER A 165 -14.10 2.98 16.64
C SER A 165 -13.70 3.57 15.29
N THR A 166 -13.02 4.72 15.34
CA THR A 166 -12.43 5.40 14.18
C THR A 166 -10.92 5.28 14.26
N TYR A 167 -10.26 5.29 13.10
CA TYR A 167 -8.81 5.19 12.97
C TYR A 167 -8.24 6.51 12.45
N MET A 168 -7.10 6.89 12.99
CA MET A 168 -6.32 8.06 12.59
C MET A 168 -4.88 7.65 12.29
N LEU A 169 -4.13 8.46 11.54
CA LEU A 169 -2.69 8.19 11.37
C LEU A 169 -1.98 8.31 12.71
N SER A 170 -1.08 7.37 13.00
CA SER A 170 -0.37 7.40 14.28
C SER A 170 0.56 8.60 14.36
N SER A 171 0.61 9.21 15.54
CA SER A 171 1.18 10.56 15.80
C SER A 171 2.72 10.69 15.67
N GLY A 172 3.41 9.70 15.10
CA GLY A 172 4.82 9.76 14.69
C GLY A 172 5.08 9.40 13.22
N LEU A 173 4.01 9.14 12.45
CA LEU A 173 4.03 8.77 11.03
C LEU A 173 3.41 9.82 10.13
N ASP A 174 2.80 10.85 10.73
CA ASP A 174 2.84 12.17 10.13
C ASP A 174 4.30 12.40 9.83
N GLY A 175 4.66 12.31 8.54
CA GLY A 175 5.87 12.91 8.09
C GLY A 175 5.89 14.29 8.75
N SER A 176 6.93 14.52 9.54
CA SER A 176 7.82 15.60 9.18
C SER A 176 7.77 15.71 7.65
N VAL A 177 6.85 16.54 7.19
CA VAL A 177 7.10 17.49 6.13
C VAL A 177 8.43 18.07 6.56
N ASP A 178 9.49 17.40 6.15
CA ASP A 178 10.87 17.76 6.38
C ASP A 178 11.04 19.00 5.55
N SER A 179 10.46 20.09 6.03
CA SER A 179 10.15 21.27 5.25
C SER A 179 10.00 20.94 3.76
N VAL A 180 8.81 20.50 3.33
CA VAL A 180 8.20 21.36 2.32
C VAL A 180 8.12 22.69 3.06
N LYS A 181 9.23 23.46 3.00
CA LYS A 181 9.13 24.87 2.71
C LYS A 181 7.99 24.84 1.72
N GLU A 182 6.81 25.33 2.13
CA GLU A 182 5.98 26.04 1.19
C GLU A 182 6.97 26.65 0.21
N PRO A 183 6.91 26.34 -1.10
CA PRO A 183 7.65 27.13 -2.03
C PRO A 183 7.32 28.58 -1.64
N ARG A 184 8.27 29.23 -0.95
CA ARG A 184 8.23 30.66 -0.70
C ARG A 184 8.46 31.40 -2.02
N ASP A 185 8.54 30.65 -3.10
CA ASP A 185 8.24 31.08 -4.43
C ASP A 185 6.74 30.89 -4.61
N ILE A 186 6.02 31.96 -4.30
CA ILE A 186 4.73 32.26 -4.91
C ILE A 186 4.88 31.84 -6.39
N PRO A 187 4.07 30.88 -6.88
CA PRO A 187 4.08 30.56 -8.31
C PRO A 187 3.93 31.89 -9.06
N PRO A 188 4.61 32.10 -10.21
CA PRO A 188 4.31 33.24 -11.05
C PRO A 188 2.79 33.39 -11.16
N ASP A 189 2.26 34.62 -11.19
CA ASP A 189 0.81 34.90 -11.20
C ASP A 189 0.02 34.10 -12.27
N ASP A 190 0.75 33.51 -13.21
CA ASP A 190 0.28 32.73 -14.35
C ASP A 190 0.26 31.21 -14.11
N VAL A 191 0.37 30.68 -12.88
CA VAL A 191 0.35 29.20 -12.64
C VAL A 191 -0.72 28.79 -11.60
N ILE A 192 -1.52 27.78 -11.95
CA ILE A 192 -2.50 27.14 -11.06
C ILE A 192 -1.97 25.78 -10.58
N LEU A 193 -2.06 25.53 -9.27
CA LEU A 193 -1.72 24.24 -8.68
C LEU A 193 -2.95 23.32 -8.66
N PHE A 194 -2.87 22.20 -9.38
CA PHE A 194 -3.86 21.14 -9.38
C PHE A 194 -3.42 19.98 -8.50
N ARG A 195 -4.29 19.56 -7.58
CA ARG A 195 -4.07 18.37 -6.76
C ARG A 195 -5.02 17.27 -7.22
N LEU A 196 -4.45 16.16 -7.68
CA LEU A 196 -5.13 14.93 -8.08
C LEU A 196 -4.70 13.78 -7.18
N ASP A 197 -5.39 12.65 -7.26
CA ASP A 197 -5.11 11.42 -6.48
C ASP A 197 -3.69 10.86 -6.72
N ILE A 198 -3.05 11.27 -7.82
CA ILE A 198 -1.70 10.85 -8.22
C ILE A 198 -0.60 11.89 -7.93
N GLY A 199 -0.95 13.07 -7.38
CA GLY A 199 0.04 14.10 -7.03
C GLY A 199 -0.41 15.54 -7.25
N VAL A 200 0.51 16.47 -7.02
CA VAL A 200 0.32 17.92 -7.28
C VAL A 200 1.03 18.31 -8.56
N PHE A 201 0.33 19.00 -9.44
CA PHE A 201 0.80 19.45 -10.73
C PHE A 201 0.68 20.96 -10.82
N ALA A 202 1.71 21.62 -11.33
CA ALA A 202 1.67 23.03 -11.68
C ALA A 202 1.30 23.16 -13.15
N ILE A 203 0.23 23.90 -13.46
CA ILE A 203 -0.26 24.11 -14.81
C ILE A 203 -0.30 25.60 -15.10
N ASP A 204 0.19 25.99 -16.27
CA ASP A 204 0.06 27.36 -16.75
C ASP A 204 -1.41 27.76 -16.89
N THR A 205 -1.75 28.96 -16.42
CA THR A 205 -3.11 29.49 -16.37
C THR A 205 -3.68 29.64 -17.77
N GLU A 206 -2.88 30.00 -18.77
CA GLU A 206 -3.35 30.09 -20.16
C GLU A 206 -3.77 28.71 -20.68
N ILE A 207 -2.93 27.70 -20.44
CA ILE A 207 -3.20 26.31 -20.84
C ILE A 207 -4.47 25.79 -20.13
N PHE A 208 -4.63 26.10 -18.85
CA PHE A 208 -5.82 25.69 -18.10
C PHE A 208 -7.10 26.37 -18.61
N VAL A 209 -7.04 27.68 -18.89
CA VAL A 209 -8.18 28.43 -19.45
C VAL A 209 -8.56 27.88 -20.83
N GLU A 210 -7.59 27.61 -21.71
CA GLU A 210 -7.86 26.97 -22.99
C GLU A 210 -8.53 25.60 -22.82
N PHE A 211 -8.03 24.76 -21.90
CA PHE A 211 -8.64 23.47 -21.59
C PHE A 211 -10.08 23.60 -21.10
N VAL A 212 -10.37 24.54 -20.20
CA VAL A 212 -11.74 24.78 -19.69
C VAL A 212 -12.64 25.35 -20.79
N ILE A 213 -12.13 26.19 -21.68
CA ILE A 213 -12.88 26.71 -22.82
C ILE A 213 -13.21 25.59 -23.82
N GLU A 214 -12.25 24.70 -24.10
CA GLU A 214 -12.39 23.62 -25.08
C GLU A 214 -13.21 22.43 -24.55
N LYS A 215 -13.04 22.08 -23.27
CA LYS A 215 -13.59 20.85 -22.66
C LYS A 215 -14.61 21.10 -21.56
N GLY A 216 -14.67 22.31 -21.00
CA GLY A 216 -15.61 22.65 -19.95
C GLY A 216 -17.04 22.76 -20.49
N LYS A 217 -18.00 22.15 -19.79
CA LYS A 217 -19.43 22.39 -20.05
C LYS A 217 -19.77 23.82 -19.63
N LYS A 218 -20.45 24.57 -20.51
CA LYS A 218 -20.92 25.92 -20.16
C LYS A 218 -22.06 25.80 -19.16
N VAL A 219 -22.03 26.63 -18.11
CA VAL A 219 -23.08 26.71 -17.06
C VAL A 219 -24.47 27.04 -17.64
N SER A 220 -24.54 27.47 -18.91
CA SER A 220 -25.78 27.72 -19.64
C SER A 220 -26.44 26.50 -20.27
N ASP A 221 -25.85 25.30 -20.17
CA ASP A 221 -26.52 24.09 -20.68
C ASP A 221 -27.61 23.66 -19.70
N PRO A 222 -28.90 23.73 -20.08
CA PRO A 222 -29.99 23.35 -19.18
C PRO A 222 -29.85 21.86 -18.84
N VAL A 223 -29.88 21.56 -17.54
CA VAL A 223 -30.06 20.20 -17.05
C VAL A 223 -31.46 19.77 -17.47
N GLU A 224 -31.56 18.90 -18.48
CA GLU A 224 -32.80 18.16 -18.73
C GLU A 224 -33.03 17.24 -17.53
N VAL A 225 -33.83 17.72 -16.57
CA VAL A 225 -34.41 16.88 -15.53
C VAL A 225 -35.51 16.06 -16.21
N GLY A 226 -35.13 14.89 -16.71
CA GLY A 226 -36.05 13.89 -17.21
C GLY A 226 -36.97 13.40 -16.09
N ASN A 227 -38.15 14.00 -15.99
CA ASN A 227 -39.28 13.42 -15.26
C ASN A 227 -40.00 12.44 -16.20
N LYS A 228 -39.70 11.15 -16.06
CA LYS A 228 -40.65 10.01 -15.97
C LYS A 228 -39.93 8.67 -16.12
#